data_AF-A0A7S0MDE4-F1
#
_entry.id   AF-A0A7S0MDE4-F1
#
_cell.length_a   1.000
_cell.length_b   1.000
_cell.length_c   1.000
_cell.angle_alpha   90.00
_cell.angle_beta   90.00
_cell.angle_gamma   90.00
#
_symmetry.space_group_name_H-M   'P 1'
#
loop_
_entity.id
_entity.type
_entity.pdbx_description
1 polymer ?
#
loop_
_entity_poly.entity_id
_entity_poly.type
_entity_poly.pdbx_seq_one_letter_code
_entity_poly.pdbx_strand_id
1 'polypeptide(L)'
;MIARSIPIFDRLMRRAMCSAPISSTRTGTTAALWKMRAELESYKDATKPQQVLLDKAPSDSFLSYALPLASDPTLKDQYTNFRGGVRFGRILEDIDSFAGNIAFMHCDDMDPTTYSNTLVTACLDRLDLRQPITLGLQDFALEGQATWAGRSSLQIDVTLRKAPAGQPAASGPSEPVLHGSIVFVSVGRDGKGMPINRLVPKTAGEEEMRRTGE
;
A
#
# COMPACT_ATOMS: atom_id res chain seq x y z
N MET A 1 -15.46 17.60 8.09
CA MET A 1 -15.97 16.40 8.80
C MET A 1 -14.78 15.48 8.99
N ILE A 2 -14.36 15.27 10.23
CA ILE A 2 -13.03 14.74 10.59
C ILE A 2 -12.98 13.25 10.23
N ALA A 3 -12.05 12.86 9.34
CA ALA A 3 -11.72 11.47 9.07
C ALA A 3 -11.36 10.80 10.39
N ARG A 4 -12.21 9.86 10.85
CA ARG A 4 -11.92 9.09 12.06
C ARG A 4 -10.86 8.07 11.68
N SER A 5 -9.60 8.42 11.99
CA SER A 5 -8.49 7.47 12.10
C SER A 5 -8.97 6.26 12.92
N ILE A 6 -8.89 5.06 12.34
CA ILE A 6 -9.15 3.81 13.04
C ILE A 6 -8.09 3.72 14.16
N PRO A 7 -8.46 3.58 15.45
CA PRO A 7 -7.52 3.73 16.57
C PRO A 7 -6.36 2.73 16.60
N ILE A 8 -6.46 1.63 15.86
CA ILE A 8 -5.36 0.66 15.63
C ILE A 8 -4.28 1.27 14.72
N PHE A 9 -4.70 2.10 13.76
CA PHE A 9 -3.87 2.68 12.70
C PHE A 9 -2.92 3.77 13.21
N ASP A 10 -3.42 4.65 14.08
CA ASP A 10 -2.61 5.70 14.74
C ASP A 10 -1.51 5.11 15.65
N ARG A 11 -1.72 3.89 16.15
CA ARG A 11 -0.77 3.18 17.02
C ARG A 11 0.32 2.46 16.22
N LEU A 12 0.01 1.99 15.01
CA LEU A 12 0.97 1.35 14.10
C LEU A 12 1.91 2.37 13.44
N MET A 13 1.36 3.51 12.98
CA MET A 13 2.14 4.59 12.35
C MET A 13 3.25 5.16 13.25
N ARG A 14 3.08 5.13 14.58
CA ARG A 14 4.07 5.65 15.55
C ARG A 14 5.18 4.66 15.91
N ARG A 15 5.10 3.39 15.48
CA ARG A 15 5.99 2.31 15.93
C ARG A 15 6.92 1.75 14.86
N ALA A 16 6.85 2.25 13.62
CA ALA A 16 7.72 1.84 12.52
C ALA A 16 9.12 2.47 12.60
N MET A 17 9.81 2.31 13.72
CA MET A 17 11.25 2.58 13.85
C MET A 17 11.87 1.53 14.77
N CYS A 18 12.14 0.35 14.22
CA CYS A 18 13.04 -0.62 14.84
C CYS A 18 13.62 -1.52 13.75
N SER A 19 14.95 -1.50 13.63
CA SER A 19 15.73 -2.30 12.69
C SER A 19 15.62 -3.78 13.00
N ALA A 20 15.06 -4.55 12.07
CA ALA A 20 15.19 -6.00 12.03
C ALA A 20 16.43 -6.36 11.17
N PRO A 21 17.11 -7.49 11.45
CA PRO A 21 18.28 -7.90 10.69
C PRO A 21 17.91 -8.11 9.21
N ILE A 22 18.58 -7.35 8.36
CA ILE A 22 18.33 -7.24 6.92
C ILE A 22 18.74 -8.56 6.28
N SER A 23 17.77 -9.36 5.83
CA SER A 23 18.04 -10.39 4.84
C SER A 23 18.63 -9.71 3.60
N SER A 24 19.74 -10.22 3.06
CA SER A 24 20.40 -9.70 1.86
C SER A 24 19.48 -9.62 0.62
N THR A 25 18.29 -10.22 0.69
CA THR A 25 17.32 -10.30 -0.40
C THR A 25 16.31 -9.16 -0.46
N ARG A 26 16.05 -8.35 0.59
CA ARG A 26 14.96 -7.33 0.58
C ARG A 26 15.35 -5.99 1.22
N THR A 27 14.62 -4.92 0.86
CA THR A 27 14.77 -3.60 1.50
C THR A 27 14.17 -3.59 2.91
N GLY A 28 14.65 -2.67 3.75
CA GLY A 28 14.04 -2.37 5.06
C GLY A 28 12.58 -1.92 4.94
N THR A 29 12.24 -1.21 3.85
CA THR A 29 10.87 -0.79 3.54
C THR A 29 9.95 -1.98 3.29
N THR A 30 10.29 -2.86 2.34
CA THR A 30 9.52 -4.07 2.05
C THR A 30 9.34 -4.91 3.31
N ALA A 31 10.42 -5.12 4.08
CA ALA A 31 10.35 -5.88 5.33
C ALA A 31 9.38 -5.24 6.36
N ALA A 32 9.41 -3.91 6.48
CA ALA A 32 8.51 -3.18 7.38
C ALA A 32 7.04 -3.25 6.91
N LEU A 33 6.78 -3.12 5.61
CA LEU A 33 5.43 -3.23 5.04
C LEU A 33 4.84 -4.62 5.25
N TRP A 34 5.65 -5.67 5.11
CA TRP A 34 5.21 -7.05 5.36
C TRP A 34 4.94 -7.30 6.83
N LYS A 35 5.79 -6.77 7.71
CA LYS A 35 5.56 -6.84 9.15
C LYS A 35 4.25 -6.14 9.53
N MET A 36 4.00 -4.95 8.97
CA MET A 36 2.74 -4.23 9.13
C MET A 36 1.55 -5.10 8.70
N ARG A 37 1.63 -5.77 7.55
CA ARG A 37 0.56 -6.68 7.10
C ARG A 37 0.35 -7.87 8.04
N ALA A 38 1.43 -8.54 8.43
CA ALA A 38 1.36 -9.70 9.32
C ALA A 38 0.73 -9.34 10.68
N GLU A 39 0.97 -8.12 11.17
CA GLU A 39 0.31 -7.61 12.38
C GLU A 39 -1.20 -7.42 12.17
N LEU A 40 -1.62 -6.94 11.00
CA LEU A 40 -3.04 -6.81 10.65
C LEU A 40 -3.73 -8.16 10.46
N GLU A 41 -3.04 -9.14 9.86
CA GLU A 41 -3.52 -10.50 9.64
C GLU A 41 -3.62 -11.35 10.93
N SER A 42 -3.04 -10.89 12.04
CA SER A 42 -2.80 -11.68 13.26
C SER A 42 -4.01 -11.93 14.16
N TYR A 43 -5.21 -12.06 13.58
CA TYR A 43 -6.41 -12.46 14.31
C TYR A 43 -6.30 -13.92 14.79
N LYS A 44 -5.98 -14.09 16.08
CA LYS A 44 -5.75 -15.41 16.69
C LYS A 44 -6.98 -16.34 16.66
N ASP A 45 -8.17 -15.76 16.59
CA ASP A 45 -9.45 -16.48 16.66
C ASP A 45 -10.15 -16.60 15.28
N ALA A 46 -9.44 -16.26 14.20
CA ALA A 46 -9.92 -16.28 12.82
C ALA A 46 -10.17 -17.70 12.31
N THR A 47 -11.40 -18.18 12.42
CA THR A 47 -11.78 -19.57 12.11
C THR A 47 -12.79 -19.70 10.98
N LYS A 48 -13.46 -18.61 10.61
CA LYS A 48 -14.57 -18.61 9.65
C LYS A 48 -14.24 -17.74 8.42
N PRO A 49 -14.78 -18.04 7.23
CA PRO A 49 -14.69 -17.10 6.12
C PRO A 49 -15.61 -15.91 6.36
N GLN A 50 -15.25 -14.75 5.79
CA GLN A 50 -16.17 -13.62 5.66
C GLN A 50 -17.43 -14.06 4.88
N GLN A 51 -18.61 -13.83 5.47
CA GLN A 51 -19.90 -14.17 4.85
C GLN A 51 -20.62 -12.96 4.25
N VAL A 52 -20.37 -11.76 4.79
CA VAL A 52 -21.06 -10.53 4.41
C VAL A 52 -20.04 -9.56 3.83
N LEU A 53 -20.31 -9.06 2.62
CA LEU A 53 -19.49 -8.04 1.98
C LEU A 53 -19.87 -6.66 2.48
N LEU A 54 -18.86 -5.86 2.82
CA LEU A 54 -19.03 -4.48 3.27
C LEU A 54 -18.94 -3.51 2.11
N ASP A 55 -19.57 -2.35 2.26
CA ASP A 55 -19.36 -1.20 1.40
C ASP A 55 -18.25 -0.33 2.01
N LYS A 56 -17.16 -0.11 1.27
CA LYS A 56 -15.98 0.65 1.71
C LYS A 56 -15.67 1.75 0.73
N ALA A 57 -15.37 2.94 1.24
CA ALA A 57 -14.89 4.04 0.43
C ALA A 57 -13.40 3.86 0.12
N PRO A 58 -12.89 4.48 -0.96
CA PRO A 58 -11.45 4.54 -1.20
C PRO A 58 -10.65 4.99 0.03
N SER A 59 -11.15 6.00 0.76
CA SER A 59 -10.52 6.49 2.00
C SER A 59 -10.37 5.43 3.10
N ASP A 60 -11.23 4.42 3.13
CA ASP A 60 -11.19 3.35 4.16
C ASP A 60 -9.98 2.41 3.97
N SER A 61 -9.33 2.47 2.80
CA SER A 61 -8.12 1.72 2.45
C SER A 61 -6.91 2.61 2.17
N PHE A 62 -7.00 3.92 2.43
CA PHE A 62 -5.91 4.84 2.16
C PHE A 62 -4.70 4.57 3.06
N LEU A 63 -3.51 4.54 2.46
CA LEU A 63 -2.22 4.41 3.16
C LEU A 63 -1.25 5.48 2.67
N SER A 64 -0.39 5.95 3.58
CA SER A 64 0.78 6.75 3.25
C SER A 64 1.99 6.18 3.99
N TYR A 65 3.13 6.05 3.32
CA TYR A 65 4.35 5.48 3.88
C TYR A 65 5.57 6.31 3.48
N ALA A 66 6.35 6.75 4.46
CA ALA A 66 7.54 7.54 4.24
C ALA A 66 8.68 6.69 3.66
N LEU A 67 9.40 7.23 2.67
CA LEU A 67 10.54 6.60 2.02
C LEU A 67 11.75 7.54 2.07
N PRO A 68 12.51 7.56 3.19
CA PRO A 68 13.57 8.52 3.46
C PRO A 68 14.87 8.24 2.68
N LEU A 69 14.85 8.37 1.35
CA LEU A 69 16.01 8.08 0.49
C LEU A 69 17.10 9.15 0.48
N ALA A 70 16.88 10.28 1.14
CA ALA A 70 17.87 11.33 1.36
C ALA A 70 18.30 11.42 2.83
N SER A 71 17.35 11.34 3.76
CA SER A 71 17.64 11.48 5.19
C SER A 71 18.15 10.20 5.87
N ASP A 72 17.96 9.02 5.28
CA ASP A 72 18.51 7.74 5.77
C ASP A 72 19.53 7.17 4.77
N PRO A 73 20.85 7.34 5.03
CA PRO A 73 21.90 6.78 4.18
C PRO A 73 21.88 5.25 4.09
N THR A 74 21.51 4.57 5.18
CA THR A 74 21.48 3.10 5.22
C THR A 74 20.36 2.57 4.33
N LEU A 75 19.21 3.23 4.37
CA LEU A 75 18.10 2.91 3.48
C LEU A 75 18.48 3.23 2.03
N LYS A 76 18.98 4.45 1.76
CA LYS A 76 19.43 4.89 0.42
C LYS A 76 20.37 3.89 -0.25
N ASP A 77 21.34 3.33 0.48
CA ASP A 77 22.31 2.37 -0.06
C ASP A 77 21.62 1.10 -0.58
N GLN A 78 20.49 0.69 0.01
CA GLN A 78 19.70 -0.46 -0.46
C GLN A 78 19.03 -0.19 -1.83
N TYR A 79 18.78 1.08 -2.16
CA TYR A 79 18.24 1.51 -3.45
C TYR A 79 19.33 1.95 -4.43
N THR A 80 20.59 2.00 -4.03
CA THR A 80 21.68 2.50 -4.89
C THR A 80 22.29 1.37 -5.72
N ASN A 81 22.22 1.48 -7.04
CA ASN A 81 22.82 0.52 -7.97
C ASN A 81 24.35 0.72 -8.08
N PHE A 82 25.04 -0.19 -8.77
CA PHE A 82 26.51 -0.15 -8.89
C PHE A 82 27.08 1.09 -9.62
N ARG A 83 26.22 1.86 -10.29
CA ARG A 83 26.56 3.12 -10.98
C ARG A 83 26.13 4.36 -10.21
N GLY A 84 25.64 4.21 -8.97
CA GLY A 84 25.13 5.31 -8.16
C GLY A 84 23.70 5.77 -8.50
N GLY A 85 23.02 5.09 -9.43
CA GLY A 85 21.61 5.36 -9.76
C GLY A 85 20.62 4.54 -8.93
N VAL A 86 19.32 4.69 -9.20
CA VAL A 86 18.28 3.92 -8.50
C VAL A 86 18.22 2.46 -8.97
N ARG A 87 18.07 1.53 -8.03
CA ARG A 87 17.64 0.14 -8.26
C ARG A 87 16.12 0.15 -8.37
N PHE A 88 15.60 0.46 -9.55
CA PHE A 88 14.16 0.61 -9.75
C PHE A 88 13.35 -0.64 -9.35
N GLY A 89 13.92 -1.85 -9.49
CA GLY A 89 13.30 -3.08 -8.99
C GLY A 89 12.97 -3.06 -7.50
N ARG A 90 13.77 -2.38 -6.66
CA ARG A 90 13.47 -2.21 -5.23
C ARG A 90 12.26 -1.32 -4.99
N ILE A 91 12.09 -0.29 -5.81
CA ILE A 91 10.90 0.57 -5.76
C ILE A 91 9.67 -0.24 -6.16
N LEU A 92 9.76 -1.10 -7.19
CA LEU A 92 8.65 -1.97 -7.59
C LEU A 92 8.29 -2.99 -6.49
N GLU A 93 9.28 -3.59 -5.83
CA GLU A 93 9.07 -4.49 -4.68
C GLU A 93 8.32 -3.78 -3.54
N ASP A 94 8.69 -2.53 -3.24
CA ASP A 94 8.02 -1.74 -2.22
C ASP A 94 6.59 -1.36 -2.63
N ILE A 95 6.36 -0.96 -3.89
CA ILE A 95 5.03 -0.62 -4.40
C ILE A 95 4.10 -1.84 -4.31
N ASP A 96 4.54 -3.03 -4.72
CA ASP A 96 3.73 -4.26 -4.59
C ASP A 96 3.43 -4.60 -3.12
N SER A 97 4.43 -4.48 -2.26
CA SER A 97 4.28 -4.70 -0.81
C SER A 97 3.33 -3.69 -0.17
N PHE A 98 3.39 -2.43 -0.59
CA PHE A 98 2.53 -1.35 -0.13
C PHE A 98 1.09 -1.54 -0.62
N ALA A 99 0.91 -1.85 -1.90
CA ALA A 99 -0.39 -2.11 -2.50
C ALA A 99 -1.07 -3.32 -1.86
N GLY A 100 -0.33 -4.40 -1.53
CA GLY A 100 -0.96 -5.52 -0.84
C GLY A 100 -1.40 -5.20 0.60
N ASN A 101 -0.82 -4.19 1.27
CA ASN A 101 -1.35 -3.71 2.55
C ASN A 101 -2.70 -3.01 2.35
N ILE A 102 -2.82 -2.18 1.30
CA ILE A 102 -4.09 -1.56 0.89
C ILE A 102 -5.10 -2.63 0.50
N ALA A 103 -4.68 -3.66 -0.23
CA ALA A 103 -5.54 -4.78 -0.62
C ALA A 103 -6.10 -5.50 0.60
N PHE A 104 -5.25 -5.79 1.59
CA PHE A 104 -5.68 -6.36 2.87
C PHE A 104 -6.68 -5.43 3.55
N MET A 105 -6.31 -4.16 3.74
CA MET A 105 -7.17 -3.18 4.39
C MET A 105 -8.52 -3.01 3.69
N HIS A 106 -8.62 -3.15 2.37
CA HIS A 106 -9.89 -3.09 1.66
C HIS A 106 -10.68 -4.39 1.81
N CYS A 107 -10.06 -5.54 1.58
CA CYS A 107 -10.73 -6.84 1.55
C CYS A 107 -11.14 -7.35 2.94
N ASP A 108 -10.43 -6.96 4.00
CA ASP A 108 -10.74 -7.38 5.36
C ASP A 108 -12.04 -6.73 5.88
N ASP A 109 -12.81 -7.50 6.64
CA ASP A 109 -14.08 -7.08 7.24
C ASP A 109 -13.94 -6.58 8.69
N MET A 110 -12.70 -6.50 9.21
CA MET A 110 -12.35 -6.08 10.56
C MET A 110 -12.94 -6.96 11.66
N ASP A 111 -13.44 -8.16 11.32
CA ASP A 111 -13.93 -9.13 12.29
C ASP A 111 -12.76 -10.05 12.73
N PRO A 112 -12.36 -10.04 14.01
CA PRO A 112 -11.26 -10.88 14.47
C PRO A 112 -11.55 -12.38 14.46
N THR A 113 -12.78 -12.79 14.13
CA THR A 113 -13.20 -14.18 14.02
C THR A 113 -13.20 -14.70 12.57
N THR A 114 -13.02 -13.82 11.59
CA THR A 114 -12.93 -14.17 10.17
C THR A 114 -11.47 -14.22 9.72
N TYR A 115 -11.15 -15.19 8.87
CA TYR A 115 -9.84 -15.21 8.22
C TYR A 115 -9.89 -14.47 6.90
N SER A 116 -8.84 -13.69 6.64
CA SER A 116 -8.65 -13.02 5.35
C SER A 116 -8.36 -14.04 4.23
N ASN A 117 -8.91 -13.77 3.05
CA ASN A 117 -8.61 -14.54 1.84
C ASN A 117 -7.17 -14.27 1.38
N THR A 118 -6.61 -15.18 0.57
CA THR A 118 -5.29 -14.95 -0.02
C THR A 118 -5.40 -13.87 -1.10
N LEU A 119 -4.61 -12.81 -0.95
CA LEU A 119 -4.53 -11.73 -1.93
C LEU A 119 -3.28 -11.93 -2.78
N VAL A 120 -3.47 -12.05 -4.08
CA VAL A 120 -2.37 -12.22 -5.04
C VAL A 120 -2.31 -11.05 -6.01
N THR A 121 -1.11 -10.60 -6.32
CA THR A 121 -0.89 -9.62 -7.38
C THR A 121 -1.17 -10.30 -8.72
N ALA A 122 -2.18 -9.81 -9.45
CA ALA A 122 -2.52 -10.31 -10.77
C ALA A 122 -1.71 -9.60 -11.86
N CYS A 123 -1.63 -8.26 -11.78
CA CYS A 123 -0.78 -7.46 -12.66
C CYS A 123 -0.43 -6.11 -12.04
N LEU A 124 0.69 -5.55 -12.52
CA LEU A 124 0.94 -4.11 -12.48
C LEU A 124 0.54 -3.59 -13.87
N ASP A 125 -0.62 -2.94 -13.96
CA ASP A 125 -1.25 -2.60 -15.24
C ASP A 125 -0.57 -1.40 -15.91
N ARG A 126 -0.41 -0.30 -15.15
CA ARG A 126 0.21 0.93 -15.62
C ARG A 126 1.26 1.42 -14.63
N LEU A 127 2.37 1.95 -15.15
CA LEU A 127 3.41 2.58 -14.36
C LEU A 127 4.00 3.78 -15.12
N ASP A 128 3.67 4.98 -14.65
CA ASP A 128 4.10 6.25 -15.24
C ASP A 128 5.17 6.89 -14.34
N LEU A 129 6.43 6.90 -14.80
CA LEU A 129 7.49 7.69 -14.19
C LEU A 129 7.48 9.11 -14.80
N ARG A 130 7.02 10.09 -14.02
CA ARG A 130 6.84 11.48 -14.46
C ARG A 130 8.04 12.37 -14.18
N GLN A 131 8.82 12.03 -13.15
CA GLN A 131 10.06 12.72 -12.79
C GLN A 131 11.15 11.69 -12.44
N PRO A 132 12.44 11.98 -12.68
CA PRO A 132 13.51 11.09 -12.26
C PRO A 132 13.57 10.95 -10.73
N ILE A 133 13.79 9.73 -10.25
CA ILE A 133 14.02 9.44 -8.82
C ILE A 133 15.51 9.61 -8.53
N THR A 134 15.89 10.78 -8.01
CA THR A 134 17.28 11.09 -7.64
C THR A 134 17.51 10.83 -6.15
N LEU A 135 18.33 9.81 -5.85
CA LEU A 135 18.68 9.43 -4.49
C LEU A 135 19.53 10.52 -3.80
N GLY A 136 19.38 10.67 -2.48
CA GLY A 136 20.21 11.58 -1.68
C GLY A 136 19.84 13.06 -1.71
N LEU A 137 18.93 13.49 -2.59
CA LEU A 137 18.51 14.90 -2.69
C LEU A 137 17.16 15.20 -2.04
N GLN A 138 16.26 14.22 -2.04
CA GLN A 138 14.88 14.40 -1.62
C GLN A 138 14.33 13.09 -1.05
N ASP A 139 13.61 13.19 0.06
CA ASP A 139 12.80 12.09 0.58
C ASP A 139 11.49 11.96 -0.19
N PHE A 140 10.95 10.75 -0.22
CA PHE A 140 9.71 10.45 -0.90
C PHE A 140 8.70 9.86 0.07
N ALA A 141 7.45 9.73 -0.38
CA ALA A 141 6.45 8.91 0.27
C ALA A 141 5.59 8.21 -0.76
N LEU A 142 5.20 6.98 -0.46
CA LEU A 142 4.17 6.25 -1.18
C LEU A 142 2.81 6.64 -0.60
N GLU A 143 1.85 6.91 -1.47
CA GLU A 143 0.44 7.08 -1.12
C GLU A 143 -0.38 6.16 -2.00
N GLY A 144 -1.47 5.62 -1.49
CA GLY A 144 -2.37 4.84 -2.32
C GLY A 144 -3.64 4.44 -1.62
N GLN A 145 -4.58 3.96 -2.41
CA GLN A 145 -5.91 3.53 -1.98
C GLN A 145 -6.54 2.66 -3.07
N ALA A 146 -7.56 1.88 -2.71
CA ALA A 146 -8.40 1.21 -3.69
C ALA A 146 -9.14 2.23 -4.55
N THR A 147 -9.07 2.08 -5.88
CA THR A 147 -9.75 2.98 -6.83
C THR A 147 -10.82 2.27 -7.64
N TRP A 148 -10.74 0.95 -7.80
CA TRP A 148 -11.82 0.17 -8.40
C TRP A 148 -11.93 -1.23 -7.78
N ALA A 149 -13.13 -1.76 -7.66
CA ALA A 149 -13.39 -3.11 -7.15
C ALA A 149 -14.39 -3.86 -8.05
N GLY A 150 -13.95 -5.00 -8.58
CA GLY A 150 -14.80 -5.96 -9.29
C GLY A 150 -15.37 -7.00 -8.36
N ARG A 151 -15.70 -8.19 -8.89
CA ARG A 151 -16.18 -9.31 -8.07
C ARG A 151 -15.11 -9.82 -7.11
N SER A 152 -13.94 -10.18 -7.64
CA SER A 152 -12.81 -10.73 -6.88
C SER A 152 -11.50 -9.98 -7.12
N SER A 153 -11.53 -8.96 -7.98
CA SER A 153 -10.38 -8.16 -8.40
C SER A 153 -10.45 -6.76 -7.79
N LEU A 154 -9.32 -6.23 -7.37
CA LEU A 154 -9.20 -4.93 -6.74
C LEU A 154 -8.07 -4.15 -7.42
N GLN A 155 -8.39 -2.98 -7.96
CA GLN A 155 -7.39 -2.04 -8.47
C GLN A 155 -7.00 -1.05 -7.38
N ILE A 156 -5.71 -0.85 -7.25
CA ILE A 156 -5.08 0.04 -6.29
C ILE A 156 -4.17 0.98 -7.04
N ASP A 157 -4.42 2.28 -6.88
CA ASP A 157 -3.51 3.29 -7.40
C ASP A 157 -2.52 3.69 -6.31
N VAL A 158 -1.24 3.67 -6.69
CA VAL A 158 -0.10 4.03 -5.86
C VAL A 158 0.63 5.18 -6.51
N THR A 159 0.97 6.18 -5.71
CA THR A 159 1.67 7.37 -6.13
C THR A 159 2.90 7.58 -5.25
N LEU A 160 4.06 7.77 -5.88
CA LEU A 160 5.26 8.24 -5.21
C LEU A 160 5.32 9.76 -5.30
N ARG A 161 5.40 10.45 -4.17
CA ARG A 161 5.53 11.91 -4.09
C ARG A 161 6.81 12.29 -3.37
N LYS A 162 7.29 13.51 -3.63
CA LYS A 162 8.31 14.15 -2.79
C LYS A 162 7.69 14.47 -1.43
N ALA A 163 8.41 14.21 -0.35
CA ALA A 163 7.94 14.42 1.02
C ALA A 163 8.99 15.15 1.87
N PRO A 164 8.60 15.92 2.89
CA PRO A 164 9.54 16.45 3.88
C PRO A 164 10.35 15.32 4.54
N ALA A 165 11.51 15.66 5.10
CA ALA A 165 12.45 14.67 5.61
C ALA A 165 11.81 13.70 6.62
N GLY A 166 11.88 12.39 6.32
CA GLY A 166 11.37 11.32 7.17
C GLY A 166 9.86 11.32 7.42
N GLN A 167 9.08 12.10 6.69
CA GLN A 167 7.64 12.25 6.90
C GLN A 167 6.85 11.60 5.76
N PRO A 168 5.61 11.13 6.02
CA PRO A 168 4.67 10.85 4.94
C PRO A 168 4.44 12.11 4.09
N ALA A 169 3.89 11.93 2.89
CA ALA A 169 3.67 13.05 1.98
C ALA A 169 2.90 14.18 2.67
N ALA A 170 3.39 15.41 2.53
CA ALA A 170 2.70 16.57 3.07
C ALA A 170 1.34 16.71 2.38
N SER A 171 0.29 17.01 3.15
CA SER A 171 -1.04 17.29 2.63
C SER A 171 -1.02 18.58 1.80
N GLY A 172 -0.68 18.45 0.51
CA GLY A 172 -0.52 19.54 -0.42
C GLY A 172 -0.26 19.02 -1.84
N PRO A 173 -0.52 19.81 -2.89
CA PRO A 173 -0.35 19.38 -4.26
C PRO A 173 1.14 19.35 -4.62
N SER A 174 1.85 18.28 -4.28
CA SER A 174 3.14 17.97 -4.88
C SER A 174 2.92 17.11 -6.13
N GLU A 175 3.61 17.43 -7.22
CA GLU A 175 3.49 16.62 -8.43
C GLU A 175 3.95 15.18 -8.18
N PRO A 176 3.22 14.18 -8.67
CA PRO A 176 3.60 12.78 -8.54
C PRO A 176 4.88 12.52 -9.34
N VAL A 177 5.85 11.87 -8.69
CA VAL A 177 7.11 11.43 -9.30
C VAL A 177 6.89 10.16 -10.10
N LEU A 178 6.13 9.23 -9.52
CA LEU A 178 5.69 8.00 -10.14
C LEU A 178 4.23 7.76 -9.78
N HIS A 179 3.46 7.21 -10.72
CA HIS A 179 2.12 6.73 -10.48
C HIS A 179 2.01 5.32 -11.07
N GLY A 180 1.33 4.41 -10.38
CA GLY A 180 1.07 3.08 -10.90
C GLY A 180 -0.24 2.49 -10.39
N SER A 181 -0.81 1.60 -11.20
CA SER A 181 -2.06 0.90 -10.93
C SER A 181 -1.77 -0.59 -10.84
N ILE A 182 -2.07 -1.19 -9.68
CA ILE A 182 -1.86 -2.61 -9.42
C ILE A 182 -3.19 -3.28 -9.21
N VAL A 183 -3.38 -4.44 -9.83
CA VAL A 183 -4.56 -5.28 -9.64
C VAL A 183 -4.21 -6.46 -8.75
N PHE A 184 -4.94 -6.58 -7.65
CA PHE A 184 -4.95 -7.75 -6.78
C PHE A 184 -6.18 -8.60 -7.05
N VAL A 185 -6.08 -9.91 -6.81
CA VAL A 185 -7.20 -10.84 -6.83
C VAL A 185 -7.29 -11.55 -5.48
N SER A 186 -8.50 -11.62 -4.95
CA SER A 186 -8.83 -12.41 -3.76
C SER A 186 -9.11 -13.86 -4.15
N VAL A 187 -8.39 -14.78 -3.52
CA VAL A 187 -8.40 -16.22 -3.81
C VAL A 187 -8.66 -16.98 -2.52
N GLY A 188 -9.62 -17.90 -2.57
CA GLY A 188 -9.96 -18.80 -1.47
C GLY A 188 -8.97 -19.95 -1.34
N ARG A 189 -9.10 -20.74 -0.27
CA ARG A 189 -8.24 -21.91 -0.04
C ARG A 189 -8.37 -23.00 -1.12
N ASP A 190 -9.45 -22.98 -1.87
CA ASP A 190 -9.72 -23.87 -3.01
C ASP A 190 -9.12 -23.36 -4.34
N GLY A 191 -8.41 -22.22 -4.31
CA GLY A 191 -7.81 -21.58 -5.48
C GLY A 191 -8.81 -20.78 -6.33
N LYS A 192 -10.07 -20.63 -5.92
CA LYS A 192 -11.07 -19.89 -6.69
C LYS A 192 -11.16 -18.43 -6.26
N GLY A 193 -11.54 -17.57 -7.21
CA GLY A 193 -11.77 -16.15 -6.95
C GLY A 193 -12.90 -15.93 -5.94
N MET A 194 -12.58 -15.25 -4.84
CA MET A 194 -13.50 -14.95 -3.74
C MET A 194 -14.05 -13.52 -3.85
N PRO A 195 -15.34 -13.31 -3.57
CA PRO A 195 -15.91 -11.97 -3.53
C PRO A 195 -15.17 -11.05 -2.56
N ILE A 196 -15.02 -9.77 -2.92
CA ILE A 196 -14.42 -8.73 -2.07
C ILE A 196 -15.43 -7.65 -1.69
N ASN A 197 -15.08 -6.85 -0.69
CA ASN A 197 -15.88 -5.68 -0.28
C ASN A 197 -16.10 -4.71 -1.45
N ARG A 198 -17.30 -4.13 -1.51
CA ARG A 198 -17.68 -3.20 -2.58
C ARG A 198 -16.98 -1.87 -2.37
N LEU A 199 -16.50 -1.26 -3.46
CA LEU A 199 -15.97 0.10 -3.42
C LEU A 199 -17.11 1.10 -3.68
N VAL A 200 -17.42 1.92 -2.67
CA VAL A 200 -18.49 2.92 -2.73
C VAL A 200 -17.91 4.30 -2.41
N PRO A 201 -17.61 5.13 -3.43
CA PRO A 201 -17.15 6.50 -3.23
C PRO A 201 -18.12 7.33 -2.38
N LYS A 202 -17.55 8.16 -1.49
CA LYS A 202 -18.32 9.08 -0.63
C LYS A 202 -18.17 10.53 -1.06
N THR A 203 -17.19 10.85 -1.91
CA THR A 203 -16.89 12.21 -2.37
C THR A 203 -16.77 12.27 -3.90
N ALA A 204 -16.95 13.48 -4.47
CA ALA A 204 -16.78 13.69 -5.90
C ALA A 204 -15.35 13.36 -6.39
N GLY A 205 -14.33 13.58 -5.56
CA GLY A 205 -12.95 13.22 -5.87
C GLY A 205 -12.76 11.70 -5.94
N GLU A 206 -13.35 10.96 -5.00
CA GLU A 206 -13.34 9.49 -5.03
C GLU A 206 -14.13 8.92 -6.21
N GLU A 207 -15.23 9.56 -6.60
CA GLU A 207 -16.01 9.15 -7.76
C GLU A 207 -15.20 9.33 -9.06
N GLU A 208 -14.48 10.44 -9.19
CA GLU A 208 -13.61 10.68 -10.35
C GLU A 208 -12.44 9.69 -10.39
N MET A 209 -11.84 9.36 -9.24
CA MET A 209 -10.82 8.31 -9.16
C MET A 209 -11.38 6.97 -9.61
N ARG A 210 -12.58 6.61 -9.15
CA ARG A 210 -13.25 5.37 -9.54
C ARG A 210 -13.51 5.30 -11.04
N ARG A 211 -14.00 6.40 -11.62
CA ARG A 211 -14.26 6.50 -13.06
C ARG A 211 -12.99 6.39 -13.90
N THR A 212 -11.87 6.93 -13.41
CA THR A 212 -10.59 6.86 -14.12
C THR A 212 -9.97 5.46 -14.08
N GLY A 213 -10.37 4.63 -13.11
CA GLY A 213 -9.93 3.24 -12.98
C GLY A 213 -10.81 2.21 -13.71
N GLU A 214 -11.94 2.61 -14.29
CA GLU A 214 -12.80 1.76 -15.16
C GLU A 214 -12.32 1.76 -16.62
#